data_AF-A0A327H2N9-F1
#
_entry.id   AF-A0A327H2N9-F1
#
_cell.length_a   1.000
_cell.length_b   1.000
_cell.length_c   1.000
_cell.angle_alpha   90.00
_cell.angle_beta   90.00
_cell.angle_gamma   90.00
#
_symmetry.space_group_name_H-M   'P 1'
#
loop_
_entity.id
_entity.type
_entity.pdbx_description
1 polymer ?
#
loop_
_entity_poly.entity_id
_entity_poly.type
_entity_poly.pdbx_seq_one_letter_code
_entity_poly.pdbx_strand_id
1 'polypeptide(L)'
;MAWYDRFLGKDDEDKLNPSQPLLGGEIQSTREPVTSYERQYEELEVVNRAVNMIVDDAAEIPAIVSGSAKLNGIIKGIKRAKVDTLLNYEPNLFQDINTFKRNLITDFILDGNIFIYFDGVHLYHLPSSKMAIHASESTYVEKYTFSNDIDYSPNEIIHIKENSFFSIYRGVPRLSPALRTMQLMASMRKFQDNFFKNGAVPGLVLKSPNTLSEKIKERMIQSWGARYKPDAGGRRPLILDGGIEVDNLTNVNFKELDFQSAIAENEKIILKALGVPPILLDSGNNANIRPNMRLYYLETILPIVRKINFGFERFFGFTIKENITDIPALQPELRDQSSYYTALVNGGIISANEAREQLGFELIEGQDDVRVPANIAGSAVNPDEGGRPVEEEEE
;
A
#
# COMPACT_ATOMS: atom_id res chain seq x y z
N MET A 1 32.60 -30.90 -14.32
CA MET A 1 33.94 -30.28 -14.20
C MET A 1 34.95 -31.36 -13.86
N ALA A 2 36.17 -31.23 -14.39
CA ALA A 2 37.14 -32.30 -14.49
C ALA A 2 37.73 -32.70 -13.13
N TRP A 3 38.06 -33.97 -12.99
CA TRP A 3 38.64 -34.63 -11.80
C TRP A 3 40.00 -34.06 -11.32
N TYR A 4 40.54 -33.05 -12.00
CA TYR A 4 41.83 -32.43 -11.70
C TYR A 4 41.74 -31.22 -10.76
N ASP A 5 40.53 -30.69 -10.50
CA ASP A 5 40.34 -29.50 -9.64
C ASP A 5 40.56 -29.77 -8.13
N ARG A 6 40.78 -31.04 -7.71
CA ARG A 6 41.04 -31.38 -6.29
C ARG A 6 42.51 -31.30 -5.85
N PHE A 7 43.47 -31.20 -6.79
CA PHE A 7 44.91 -31.24 -6.46
C PHE A 7 45.58 -29.87 -6.40
N LEU A 8 44.93 -28.84 -6.93
CA LEU A 8 45.32 -27.45 -6.77
C LEU A 8 44.28 -26.84 -5.85
N GLY A 9 44.66 -26.45 -4.63
CA GLY A 9 43.79 -25.78 -3.65
C GLY A 9 43.26 -24.45 -4.15
N LYS A 10 42.42 -24.47 -5.19
CA LYS A 10 41.42 -23.45 -5.44
C LYS A 10 40.31 -23.74 -4.47
N ASP A 11 40.34 -23.01 -3.36
CA ASP A 11 39.09 -22.64 -2.71
C ASP A 11 38.13 -22.20 -3.83
N ASP A 12 36.92 -22.76 -3.85
CA ASP A 12 35.81 -22.25 -4.64
C ASP A 12 35.52 -20.83 -4.14
N GLU A 13 36.38 -19.87 -4.48
CA GLU A 13 36.09 -18.45 -4.33
C GLU A 13 34.94 -18.17 -5.28
N ASP A 14 33.74 -18.02 -4.71
CA ASP A 14 32.55 -17.59 -5.42
C ASP A 14 32.94 -16.44 -6.35
N LYS A 15 32.85 -16.68 -7.67
CA LYS A 15 33.30 -15.73 -8.67
C LYS A 15 32.56 -14.40 -8.48
N LEU A 16 33.26 -13.40 -7.97
CA LEU A 16 32.69 -12.09 -7.68
C LEU A 16 32.20 -11.40 -8.96
N ASN A 17 31.20 -10.53 -8.79
CA ASN A 17 30.64 -9.74 -9.88
C ASN A 17 31.72 -8.78 -10.42
N PRO A 18 32.19 -8.94 -11.67
CA PRO A 18 33.26 -8.11 -12.23
C PRO A 18 32.86 -6.64 -12.41
N SER A 19 31.56 -6.33 -12.43
CA SER A 19 31.05 -4.97 -12.49
C SER A 19 30.90 -4.32 -11.10
N GLN A 20 31.08 -5.06 -10.01
CA GLN A 20 30.85 -4.55 -8.66
C GLN A 20 31.73 -3.34 -8.29
N PRO A 21 33.02 -3.26 -8.67
CA PRO A 21 33.84 -2.09 -8.37
C PRO A 21 33.31 -0.80 -9.00
N LEU A 22 32.56 -0.90 -10.11
CA LEU A 22 31.94 0.25 -10.79
C LEU A 22 30.62 0.69 -10.14
N LEU A 23 30.05 -0.17 -9.28
CA LEU A 23 28.78 0.06 -8.58
C LEU A 23 28.98 0.36 -7.09
N GLY A 24 30.19 0.17 -6.57
CA GLY A 24 30.57 0.33 -5.17
C GLY A 24 31.10 1.73 -4.81
N GLY A 25 31.44 1.93 -3.53
CA GLY A 25 32.14 3.12 -3.05
C GLY A 25 31.25 4.31 -2.70
N GLU A 26 29.96 4.29 -3.07
CA GLU A 26 29.02 5.35 -2.73
C GLU A 26 28.26 5.09 -1.41
N ILE A 27 28.00 6.17 -0.66
CA ILE A 27 27.12 6.15 0.51
C ILE A 27 25.71 6.56 0.09
N GLN A 28 24.74 5.68 0.33
CA GLN A 28 23.35 5.85 -0.08
C GLN A 28 22.46 6.15 1.14
N SER A 29 22.29 7.44 1.43
CA SER A 29 21.33 7.96 2.41
C SER A 29 19.95 8.18 1.78
N THR A 30 18.92 8.42 2.61
CA THR A 30 17.62 8.82 2.08
C THR A 30 17.72 10.13 1.31
N ARG A 31 17.03 10.20 0.17
CA ARG A 31 16.91 11.40 -0.67
C ARG A 31 15.50 11.99 -0.64
N GLU A 32 14.61 11.29 0.04
CA GLU A 32 13.19 11.54 0.03
C GLU A 32 12.84 12.61 1.07
N PRO A 33 11.93 13.56 0.76
CA PRO A 33 11.54 14.60 1.70
C PRO A 33 10.55 14.05 2.75
N VAL A 34 11.02 13.13 3.60
CA VAL A 34 10.19 12.37 4.57
C VAL A 34 9.36 13.30 5.46
N THR A 35 9.94 14.37 6.00
CA THR A 35 9.21 15.38 6.79
C THR A 35 8.06 16.02 6.01
N SER A 36 8.18 16.18 4.70
CA SER A 36 7.07 16.66 3.87
C SER A 36 5.98 15.61 3.79
N TYR A 37 6.31 14.32 3.62
CA TYR A 37 5.31 13.25 3.56
C TYR A 37 4.58 13.06 4.88
N GLU A 38 5.29 13.07 6.01
CA GLU A 38 4.72 13.03 7.36
C GLU A 38 3.72 14.16 7.56
N ARG A 39 4.13 15.39 7.21
CA ARG A 39 3.24 16.55 7.27
C ARG A 39 2.00 16.38 6.39
N GLN A 40 2.16 15.92 5.15
CA GLN A 40 1.01 15.67 4.27
C GLN A 40 0.08 14.58 4.81
N TYR A 41 0.63 13.55 5.47
CA TYR A 41 -0.13 12.50 6.14
C TYR A 41 -0.91 13.04 7.35
N GLU A 42 -0.37 14.00 8.09
CA GLU A 42 -1.06 14.63 9.23
C GLU A 42 -2.10 15.68 8.80
N GLU A 43 -1.82 16.45 7.75
CA GLU A 43 -2.64 17.59 7.34
C GLU A 43 -3.73 17.24 6.30
N LEU A 44 -3.52 16.21 5.46
CA LEU A 44 -4.45 15.86 4.39
C LEU A 44 -5.21 14.56 4.71
N GLU A 45 -6.53 14.66 4.78
CA GLU A 45 -7.41 13.57 5.23
C GLU A 45 -7.36 12.36 4.28
N VAL A 46 -7.30 12.59 2.96
CA VAL A 46 -7.18 11.52 1.96
C VAL A 46 -5.87 10.76 2.07
N VAL A 47 -4.77 11.46 2.37
CA VAL A 47 -3.44 10.85 2.51
C VAL A 47 -3.42 10.02 3.78
N ASN A 48 -3.88 10.60 4.89
CA ASN A 48 -4.00 9.90 6.16
C ASN A 48 -4.79 8.59 6.02
N ARG A 49 -6.00 8.68 5.44
CA ARG A 49 -6.88 7.52 5.31
C ARG A 49 -6.28 6.45 4.39
N ALA A 50 -5.73 6.83 3.24
CA ALA A 50 -5.19 5.89 2.28
C ALA A 50 -3.95 5.15 2.80
N VAL A 51 -3.04 5.88 3.46
CA VAL A 51 -1.86 5.28 4.10
C VAL A 51 -2.29 4.34 5.22
N ASN A 52 -3.22 4.75 6.09
CA ASN A 52 -3.71 3.91 7.18
C ASN A 52 -4.39 2.64 6.67
N MET A 53 -5.22 2.71 5.62
CA MET A 53 -5.79 1.50 5.02
C MET A 53 -4.71 0.51 4.60
N ILE A 54 -3.68 0.97 3.86
CA ILE A 54 -2.58 0.09 3.42
C ILE A 54 -1.82 -0.49 4.62
N VAL A 55 -1.50 0.35 5.61
CA VAL A 55 -0.74 -0.05 6.80
C VAL A 55 -1.53 -1.07 7.63
N ASP A 56 -2.81 -0.80 7.89
CA ASP A 56 -3.73 -1.65 8.64
C ASP A 56 -3.86 -3.02 7.96
N ASP A 57 -4.30 -3.01 6.69
CA ASP A 57 -4.60 -4.23 5.93
C ASP A 57 -3.34 -5.08 5.65
N ALA A 58 -2.17 -4.47 5.46
CA ALA A 58 -0.93 -5.22 5.26
C ALA A 58 -0.33 -5.74 6.57
N ALA A 59 -0.47 -5.02 7.70
CA ALA A 59 0.09 -5.43 8.99
C ALA A 59 -0.69 -6.59 9.62
N GLU A 60 -1.99 -6.69 9.35
CA GLU A 60 -2.85 -7.74 9.89
C GLU A 60 -2.60 -9.12 9.29
N ILE A 61 -1.98 -9.20 8.10
CA ILE A 61 -1.76 -10.46 7.40
C ILE A 61 -0.67 -11.29 8.11
N PRO A 62 -1.00 -12.49 8.63
CA PRO A 62 -0.03 -13.39 9.24
C PRO A 62 0.88 -14.03 8.19
N ALA A 63 2.05 -14.48 8.64
CA ALA A 63 3.01 -15.20 7.81
C ALA A 63 2.97 -16.70 8.12
N ILE A 64 2.85 -17.54 7.11
CA ILE A 64 2.95 -19.00 7.22
C ILE A 64 4.42 -19.38 7.01
N VAL A 65 5.09 -19.79 8.08
CA VAL A 65 6.46 -20.30 8.01
C VAL A 65 6.43 -21.81 7.75
N SER A 66 6.73 -22.20 6.51
CA SER A 66 6.78 -23.58 6.05
C SER A 66 8.23 -24.08 5.94
N GLY A 67 8.47 -25.21 5.27
CA GLY A 67 9.76 -25.93 5.26
C GLY A 67 10.97 -25.11 4.80
N SER A 68 12.13 -25.77 4.70
CA SER A 68 13.36 -25.12 4.20
C SER A 68 13.10 -24.50 2.84
N ALA A 69 13.42 -23.21 2.69
CA ALA A 69 13.40 -22.59 1.38
C ALA A 69 14.42 -23.29 0.46
N LYS A 70 14.27 -23.10 -0.85
CA LYS A 70 15.25 -23.54 -1.85
C LYS A 70 16.55 -22.70 -1.82
N LEU A 71 16.84 -22.03 -0.71
CA LEU A 71 17.96 -21.13 -0.51
C LEU A 71 18.53 -21.34 0.90
N ASN A 72 19.84 -21.15 1.03
CA ASN A 72 20.49 -21.11 2.33
C ASN A 72 20.27 -19.73 2.95
N GLY A 73 19.64 -19.68 4.12
CA GLY A 73 19.47 -18.44 4.88
C GLY A 73 20.82 -17.84 5.29
N ILE A 74 20.84 -16.53 5.52
CA ILE A 74 21.99 -15.80 6.06
C ILE A 74 22.29 -16.31 7.48
N ILE A 75 21.25 -16.45 8.31
CA ILE A 75 21.37 -16.98 9.66
C ILE A 75 21.27 -18.50 9.64
N LYS A 76 22.26 -19.17 10.24
CA LYS A 76 22.31 -20.63 10.36
C LYS A 76 21.84 -21.08 11.75
N GLY A 77 21.13 -22.21 11.79
CA GLY A 77 20.78 -22.91 13.05
C GLY A 77 19.53 -22.40 13.78
N ILE A 78 18.79 -21.44 13.23
CA ILE A 78 17.53 -20.98 13.80
C ILE A 78 16.38 -21.97 13.51
N LYS A 79 15.57 -22.26 14.53
CA LYS A 79 14.44 -23.20 14.40
C LYS A 79 13.23 -22.52 13.78
N ARG A 80 12.47 -23.24 12.94
CA ARG A 80 11.21 -22.78 12.33
C ARG A 80 10.24 -22.16 13.34
N ALA A 81 10.04 -22.81 14.50
CA ALA A 81 9.13 -22.33 15.54
C ALA A 81 9.54 -20.96 16.11
N LYS A 82 10.85 -20.67 16.20
CA LYS A 82 11.33 -19.36 16.65
C LYS A 82 11.06 -18.30 15.60
N VAL A 83 11.25 -18.60 14.31
CA VAL A 83 10.92 -17.68 13.21
C VAL A 83 9.41 -17.39 13.18
N ASP A 84 8.58 -18.42 13.35
CA ASP A 84 7.12 -18.25 13.46
C ASP A 84 6.74 -17.33 14.63
N THR A 85 7.37 -17.52 15.79
CA THR A 85 7.18 -16.63 16.96
C THR A 85 7.53 -15.19 16.63
N LEU A 86 8.69 -14.96 15.98
CA LEU A 86 9.17 -13.62 15.64
C LEU A 86 8.29 -12.88 14.64
N LEU A 87 7.71 -13.59 13.67
CA LEU A 87 6.96 -12.99 12.57
C LEU A 87 5.45 -12.85 12.85
N ASN A 88 4.92 -13.61 13.82
CA ASN A 88 3.48 -13.66 14.08
C ASN A 88 3.06 -13.25 15.50
N TYR A 89 3.96 -13.25 16.48
CA TYR A 89 3.57 -13.05 17.89
C TYR A 89 4.42 -11.99 18.58
N GLU A 90 5.73 -12.22 18.66
CA GLU A 90 6.64 -11.41 19.49
C GLU A 90 7.94 -11.16 18.73
N PRO A 91 8.07 -10.02 18.03
CA PRO A 91 9.30 -9.67 17.34
C PRO A 91 10.41 -9.34 18.34
N ASN A 92 10.08 -8.68 19.44
CA ASN A 92 10.97 -8.40 20.57
C ASN A 92 10.17 -8.17 21.86
N LEU A 93 10.89 -7.93 22.96
CA LEU A 93 10.33 -7.79 24.31
C LEU A 93 9.56 -6.48 24.56
N PHE A 94 9.62 -5.52 23.65
CA PHE A 94 9.17 -4.14 23.88
C PHE A 94 8.00 -3.70 23.00
N GLN A 95 7.73 -4.41 21.90
CA GLN A 95 6.65 -4.08 20.97
C GLN A 95 5.87 -5.33 20.56
N ASP A 96 4.57 -5.18 20.41
CA ASP A 96 3.72 -6.22 19.82
C ASP A 96 3.97 -6.33 18.30
N ILE A 97 3.57 -7.47 17.72
CA ILE A 97 3.77 -7.75 16.30
C ILE A 97 3.03 -6.77 15.38
N ASN A 98 1.88 -6.26 15.80
CA ASN A 98 1.06 -5.37 14.98
C ASN A 98 1.74 -4.00 14.88
N THR A 99 2.16 -3.42 16.00
CA THR A 99 2.95 -2.19 16.04
C THR A 99 4.24 -2.32 15.23
N PHE A 100 4.96 -3.43 15.38
CA PHE A 100 6.17 -3.68 14.61
C PHE A 100 5.92 -3.64 13.10
N LYS A 101 4.98 -4.45 12.60
CA LYS A 101 4.64 -4.51 11.17
C LYS A 101 4.16 -3.16 10.64
N ARG A 102 3.35 -2.44 11.41
CA ARG A 102 2.89 -1.08 11.05
C ARG A 102 4.07 -0.15 10.82
N ASN A 103 5.07 -0.14 11.71
CA ASN A 103 6.27 0.68 11.55
C ASN A 103 7.05 0.31 10.27
N LEU A 104 7.16 -0.97 9.94
CA LEU A 104 7.79 -1.41 8.69
C LEU A 104 7.05 -0.88 7.46
N ILE A 105 5.72 -1.03 7.42
CA ILE A 105 4.92 -0.63 6.25
C ILE A 105 4.87 0.90 6.13
N THR A 106 4.85 1.62 7.24
CA THR A 106 4.96 3.09 7.25
C THR A 106 6.27 3.55 6.60
N ASP A 107 7.41 2.98 7.02
CA ASP A 107 8.70 3.29 6.42
C ASP A 107 8.76 2.93 4.93
N PHE A 108 8.13 1.83 4.55
CA PHE A 108 8.00 1.43 3.14
C PHE A 108 7.20 2.45 2.31
N ILE A 109 6.13 3.03 2.87
CA ILE A 109 5.30 4.01 2.16
C ILE A 109 5.99 5.38 2.11
N LEU A 110 6.68 5.79 3.17
CA LEU A 110 7.27 7.14 3.32
C LEU A 110 8.68 7.26 2.73
N ASP A 111 9.52 6.23 2.83
CA ASP A 111 10.91 6.22 2.35
C ASP A 111 11.15 5.20 1.23
N GLY A 112 10.27 4.20 1.07
CA GLY A 112 10.48 3.13 0.10
C GLY A 112 11.47 2.06 0.56
N ASN A 113 11.91 2.09 1.83
CA ASN A 113 12.88 1.15 2.38
C ASN A 113 12.46 0.73 3.79
N ILE A 114 12.73 -0.53 4.13
CA ILE A 114 12.55 -1.11 5.45
C ILE A 114 13.91 -1.64 5.90
N PHE A 115 14.30 -1.31 7.12
CA PHE A 115 15.47 -1.90 7.77
C PHE A 115 15.05 -2.54 9.09
N ILE A 116 15.46 -3.80 9.28
CA ILE A 116 15.21 -4.56 10.49
C ILE A 116 16.54 -5.07 10.99
N TYR A 117 16.88 -4.77 12.24
CA TYR A 117 18.03 -5.33 12.92
C TYR A 117 17.66 -6.62 13.64
N PHE A 118 18.50 -7.64 13.48
CA PHE A 118 18.38 -8.91 14.18
C PHE A 118 19.60 -9.11 15.09
N ASP A 119 19.36 -9.17 16.41
CA ASP A 119 20.42 -9.33 17.43
C ASP A 119 20.83 -10.80 17.64
N GLY A 120 20.26 -11.74 16.87
CA GLY A 120 20.40 -13.18 17.07
C GLY A 120 19.20 -13.84 17.74
N VAL A 121 18.33 -13.06 18.39
CA VAL A 121 17.18 -13.55 19.18
C VAL A 121 15.88 -12.82 18.83
N HIS A 122 15.93 -11.52 18.57
CA HIS A 122 14.82 -10.58 18.40
C HIS A 122 15.01 -9.67 17.18
N LEU A 123 13.90 -9.11 16.69
CA LEU A 123 13.85 -8.17 15.57
C LEU A 123 13.52 -6.76 16.06
N TYR A 124 14.27 -5.78 15.59
CA TYR A 124 14.07 -4.36 15.89
C TYR A 124 13.89 -3.57 14.61
N HIS A 125 12.87 -2.71 14.60
CA HIS A 125 12.66 -1.78 13.49
C HIS A 125 13.67 -0.65 13.60
N LEU A 126 14.34 -0.34 12.49
CA LEU A 126 15.23 0.80 12.36
C LEU A 126 14.60 1.81 11.39
N PRO A 127 14.27 3.04 11.84
CA PRO A 127 13.72 4.07 10.98
C PRO A 127 14.57 4.31 9.74
N SER A 128 13.98 4.09 8.57
CA SER A 128 14.67 4.10 7.27
C SER A 128 15.30 5.45 6.93
N SER A 129 14.69 6.55 7.37
CA SER A 129 15.17 7.92 7.20
C SER A 129 16.52 8.19 7.89
N LYS A 130 16.88 7.38 8.88
CA LYS A 130 18.14 7.49 9.65
C LYS A 130 19.20 6.47 9.23
N MET A 131 18.87 5.59 8.28
CA MET A 131 19.79 4.56 7.80
C MET A 131 20.56 5.05 6.57
N ALA A 132 21.85 4.74 6.51
CA ALA A 132 22.70 4.88 5.33
C ALA A 132 23.27 3.52 4.91
N ILE A 133 23.35 3.27 3.61
CA ILE A 133 23.92 2.06 3.03
C ILE A 133 25.30 2.39 2.46
N HIS A 134 26.32 1.65 2.83
CA HIS A 134 27.66 1.78 2.25
C HIS A 134 27.83 0.70 1.16
N ALA A 135 27.95 1.13 -0.09
CA ALA A 135 28.09 0.22 -1.23
C ALA A 135 29.49 -0.41 -1.25
N SER A 136 29.56 -1.74 -1.39
CA SER A 136 30.84 -2.45 -1.46
C SER A 136 31.39 -2.49 -2.89
N GLU A 137 32.70 -2.31 -3.04
CA GLU A 137 33.39 -2.51 -4.33
C GLU A 137 33.59 -3.99 -4.67
N SER A 138 33.52 -4.90 -3.69
CA SER A 138 33.76 -6.34 -3.88
C SER A 138 32.50 -7.18 -3.81
N THR A 139 31.54 -6.85 -2.95
CA THR A 139 30.34 -7.66 -2.71
C THR A 139 29.06 -7.00 -3.20
N TYR A 140 28.22 -6.44 -2.33
CA TYR A 140 27.05 -5.64 -2.68
C TYR A 140 26.90 -4.51 -1.67
N VAL A 141 26.79 -4.84 -0.39
CA VAL A 141 26.77 -3.88 0.72
C VAL A 141 27.94 -4.19 1.65
N GLU A 142 28.70 -3.16 2.00
CA GLU A 142 29.81 -3.27 2.95
C GLU A 142 29.28 -3.22 4.39
N LYS A 143 28.47 -2.20 4.69
CA LYS A 143 27.84 -2.00 6.00
C LYS A 143 26.61 -1.11 5.91
N TYR A 144 25.86 -1.08 7.00
CA TYR A 144 24.77 -0.14 7.23
C TYR A 144 25.13 0.76 8.40
N THR A 145 24.78 2.05 8.33
CA THR A 145 25.05 3.00 9.42
C THR A 145 23.75 3.65 9.86
N PHE A 146 23.43 3.57 11.15
CA PHE A 146 22.28 4.25 11.74
C PHE A 146 22.72 5.56 12.38
N SER A 147 22.04 6.65 12.00
CA SER A 147 22.22 8.00 12.55
C SER A 147 23.68 8.49 12.55
N ASN A 148 24.49 8.02 11.59
CA ASN A 148 25.92 8.32 11.45
C ASN A 148 26.81 7.90 12.64
N ASP A 149 26.35 6.99 13.49
CA ASP A 149 27.05 6.62 14.72
C ASP A 149 27.21 5.10 14.89
N ILE A 150 26.14 4.34 14.62
CA ILE A 150 26.13 2.90 14.86
C ILE A 150 26.24 2.15 13.53
N ASP A 151 27.33 1.41 13.36
CA ASP A 151 27.56 0.53 12.22
C ASP A 151 26.97 -0.87 12.47
N TYR A 152 26.31 -1.43 11.47
CA TYR A 152 25.82 -2.81 11.43
C TYR A 152 26.40 -3.56 10.24
N SER A 153 26.68 -4.84 10.43
CA SER A 153 27.11 -5.71 9.34
C SER A 153 25.93 -6.09 8.44
N PRO A 154 26.18 -6.45 7.16
CA PRO A 154 25.11 -6.88 6.26
C PRO A 154 24.33 -8.11 6.72
N ASN A 155 24.91 -8.93 7.60
CA ASN A 155 24.29 -10.15 8.11
C ASN A 155 23.38 -9.91 9.32
N GLU A 156 23.36 -8.69 9.86
CA GLU A 156 22.49 -8.29 10.97
C GLU A 156 21.24 -7.55 10.49
N ILE A 157 21.24 -7.07 9.25
CA ILE A 157 20.18 -6.22 8.71
C ILE A 157 19.39 -6.95 7.64
N ILE A 158 18.07 -7.02 7.84
CA ILE A 158 17.12 -7.35 6.78
C ILE A 158 16.73 -6.03 6.13
N HIS A 159 17.14 -5.84 4.88
CA HIS A 159 16.79 -4.69 4.08
C HIS A 159 15.82 -5.08 2.98
N ILE A 160 14.64 -4.45 2.97
CA ILE A 160 13.60 -4.61 1.95
C ILE A 160 13.38 -3.24 1.31
N LYS A 161 13.21 -3.19 -0.01
CA LYS A 161 13.04 -1.93 -0.74
C LYS A 161 11.95 -1.99 -1.80
N GLU A 162 11.38 -0.82 -2.09
CA GLU A 162 10.54 -0.58 -3.25
C GLU A 162 11.40 -0.43 -4.51
N ASN A 163 10.75 -0.38 -5.66
CA ASN A 163 11.43 -0.18 -6.93
C ASN A 163 12.12 1.19 -6.98
N SER A 164 13.21 1.28 -7.73
CA SER A 164 13.95 2.52 -7.95
C SER A 164 14.70 2.44 -9.27
N PHE A 165 14.65 3.55 -10.01
CA PHE A 165 15.43 3.73 -11.24
C PHE A 165 16.71 4.54 -11.02
N PHE A 166 16.82 5.21 -9.87
CA PHE A 166 18.00 6.03 -9.56
C PHE A 166 19.06 5.25 -8.79
N SER A 167 18.64 4.41 -7.85
CA SER A 167 19.54 3.66 -6.98
C SER A 167 19.23 2.18 -7.03
N ILE A 168 20.26 1.37 -7.27
CA ILE A 168 20.14 -0.08 -7.11
C ILE A 168 20.06 -0.47 -5.63
N TYR A 169 20.48 0.40 -4.71
CA TYR A 169 20.51 0.14 -3.28
C TYR A 169 19.22 0.59 -2.58
N ARG A 170 18.71 1.80 -2.81
CA ARG A 170 17.47 2.28 -2.16
C ARG A 170 16.26 2.30 -3.08
N GLY A 171 15.09 2.02 -2.51
CA GLY A 171 13.78 2.17 -3.14
C GLY A 171 13.27 3.61 -3.13
N VAL A 172 12.25 3.89 -3.95
CA VAL A 172 11.49 5.15 -3.99
C VAL A 172 10.11 4.93 -3.35
N PRO A 173 9.64 5.82 -2.47
CA PRO A 173 8.36 5.68 -1.78
C PRO A 173 7.16 5.88 -2.71
N ARG A 174 6.04 5.23 -2.39
CA ARG A 174 4.80 5.31 -3.17
C ARG A 174 4.17 6.70 -3.18
N LEU A 175 4.47 7.53 -2.17
CA LEU A 175 4.02 8.92 -2.09
C LEU A 175 4.80 9.88 -2.98
N SER A 176 5.99 9.50 -3.45
CA SER A 176 6.86 10.40 -4.23
C SER A 176 6.18 10.95 -5.50
N PRO A 177 5.52 10.12 -6.33
CA PRO A 177 4.78 10.62 -7.51
C PRO A 177 3.62 11.56 -7.18
N ALA A 178 3.02 11.43 -5.99
CA ALA A 178 1.88 12.24 -5.56
C ALA A 178 2.28 13.54 -4.84
N LEU A 179 3.58 13.76 -4.56
CA LEU A 179 4.05 14.89 -3.75
C LEU A 179 3.58 16.24 -4.29
N ARG A 180 3.72 16.47 -5.59
CA ARG A 180 3.29 17.71 -6.24
C ARG A 180 1.78 17.93 -6.07
N THR A 181 0.98 16.87 -6.19
CA THR A 181 -0.48 16.93 -6.04
C THR A 181 -0.87 17.24 -4.60
N MET A 182 -0.21 16.62 -3.62
CA MET A 182 -0.42 16.93 -2.21
C MET A 182 -0.10 18.39 -1.89
N GLN A 183 1.03 18.91 -2.37
CA GLN A 183 1.42 20.32 -2.20
C GLN A 183 0.42 21.29 -2.85
N LEU A 184 -0.08 20.95 -4.05
CA LEU A 184 -1.11 21.73 -4.73
C LEU A 184 -2.40 21.76 -3.91
N MET A 185 -2.85 20.60 -3.44
CA MET A 185 -4.08 20.50 -2.64
C MET A 185 -3.96 21.26 -1.31
N ALA A 186 -2.82 21.15 -0.61
CA ALA A 186 -2.54 21.94 0.59
C ALA A 186 -2.56 23.45 0.31
N SER A 187 -2.01 23.88 -0.84
CA SER A 187 -2.02 25.28 -1.26
C SER A 187 -3.43 25.78 -1.59
N MET A 188 -4.26 24.94 -2.23
CA MET A 188 -5.67 25.25 -2.51
C MET A 188 -6.48 25.40 -1.23
N ARG A 189 -6.33 24.48 -0.26
CA ARG A 189 -6.98 24.57 1.06
C ARG A 189 -6.54 25.83 1.81
N LYS A 190 -5.25 26.12 1.84
CA LYS A 190 -4.72 27.34 2.45
C LYS A 190 -5.25 28.61 1.79
N PHE A 191 -5.38 28.61 0.47
CA PHE A 191 -6.00 29.72 -0.26
C PHE A 191 -7.47 29.87 0.14
N GLN A 192 -8.22 28.78 0.19
CA GLN A 192 -9.62 28.75 0.61
C GLN A 192 -9.80 29.26 2.04
N ASP A 193 -8.97 28.82 2.98
CA ASP A 193 -8.97 29.28 4.37
C ASP A 193 -8.71 30.79 4.46
N ASN A 194 -7.69 31.28 3.75
CA ASN A 194 -7.36 32.70 3.73
C ASN A 194 -8.46 33.53 3.07
N PHE A 195 -9.07 33.01 2.01
CA PHE A 195 -10.18 33.65 1.33
C PHE A 195 -11.38 33.84 2.28
N PHE A 196 -11.76 32.79 3.02
CA PHE A 196 -12.85 32.89 4.00
C PHE A 196 -12.48 33.72 5.23
N LYS A 197 -11.26 33.62 5.75
CA LYS A 197 -10.76 34.47 6.84
C LYS A 197 -10.82 35.96 6.49
N ASN A 198 -10.61 36.30 5.22
CA ASN A 198 -10.69 37.68 4.72
C ASN A 198 -12.11 38.10 4.29
N GLY A 199 -13.15 37.33 4.62
CA GLY A 199 -14.54 37.65 4.33
C GLY A 199 -14.92 37.51 2.86
N ALA A 200 -14.21 36.67 2.09
CA ALA A 200 -14.42 36.46 0.66
C ALA A 200 -14.24 37.74 -0.19
N VAL A 201 -13.56 38.75 0.34
CA VAL A 201 -13.33 40.02 -0.37
C VAL A 201 -11.93 40.00 -0.99
N PRO A 202 -11.82 40.02 -2.33
CA PRO A 202 -10.54 40.17 -3.01
C PRO A 202 -9.90 41.53 -2.66
N GLY A 203 -8.59 41.65 -2.85
CA GLY A 203 -7.85 42.87 -2.51
C GLY A 203 -8.55 44.15 -3.01
N LEU A 204 -8.75 45.11 -2.10
CA LEU A 204 -9.45 46.36 -2.35
C LEU A 204 -8.47 47.45 -2.78
N VAL A 205 -8.85 48.25 -3.77
CA VAL A 205 -8.16 49.49 -4.12
C VAL A 205 -9.06 50.67 -3.87
N LEU A 206 -8.55 51.67 -3.15
CA LEU A 206 -9.24 52.94 -2.99
C LEU A 206 -8.78 53.89 -4.09
N LYS A 207 -9.70 54.26 -5.00
CA LYS A 207 -9.47 55.28 -6.02
C LYS A 207 -9.81 56.64 -5.45
N SER A 208 -8.86 57.58 -5.54
CA SER A 208 -9.06 58.98 -5.16
C SER A 208 -8.95 59.86 -6.41
N PRO A 209 -9.87 60.82 -6.61
CA PRO A 209 -9.78 61.77 -7.72
C PRO A 209 -8.61 62.75 -7.55
N ASN A 210 -8.11 62.92 -6.32
CA ASN A 210 -7.01 63.84 -5.99
C ASN A 210 -5.74 63.09 -5.58
N THR A 211 -4.59 63.73 -5.80
CA THR A 211 -3.30 63.22 -5.31
C THR A 211 -3.23 63.33 -3.78
N LEU A 212 -3.08 62.19 -3.11
CA LEU A 212 -2.97 62.12 -1.66
C LEU A 212 -1.51 62.14 -1.23
N SER A 213 -1.18 62.91 -0.20
CA SER A 213 0.13 62.84 0.46
C SER A 213 0.29 61.50 1.21
N GLU A 214 1.53 61.06 1.39
CA GLU A 214 1.86 59.79 2.06
C GLU A 214 1.29 59.71 3.49
N LYS A 215 1.38 60.82 4.23
CA LYS A 215 0.80 60.97 5.58
C LYS A 215 -0.72 60.77 5.61
N ILE A 216 -1.43 61.20 4.57
CA ILE A 216 -2.88 61.01 4.45
C ILE A 216 -3.19 59.56 4.09
N LYS A 217 -2.40 58.93 3.20
CA LYS A 217 -2.56 57.51 2.85
C LYS A 217 -2.41 56.61 4.07
N GLU A 218 -1.38 56.80 4.88
CA GLU A 218 -1.16 55.99 6.10
C GLU A 218 -2.30 56.16 7.11
N ARG A 219 -2.73 57.40 7.37
CA ARG A 219 -3.88 57.66 8.26
C ARG A 219 -5.15 56.99 7.75
N MET A 220 -5.37 57.02 6.43
CA MET A 220 -6.52 56.38 5.80
C MET A 220 -6.47 54.87 5.96
N ILE A 221 -5.32 54.23 5.72
CA ILE A 221 -5.11 52.79 5.94
C ILE A 221 -5.39 52.41 7.40
N GLN A 222 -4.88 53.18 8.36
CA GLN A 222 -5.14 52.93 9.79
C GLN A 222 -6.63 53.06 10.13
N SER A 223 -7.29 54.10 9.62
CA SER A 223 -8.73 54.30 9.85
C SER A 223 -9.57 53.21 9.20
N TRP A 224 -9.16 52.72 8.03
CA TRP A 224 -9.79 51.62 7.31
C TRP A 224 -9.64 50.33 8.10
N GLY A 225 -8.42 49.94 8.50
CA GLY A 225 -8.18 48.72 9.28
C GLY A 225 -8.88 48.71 10.64
N ALA A 226 -9.08 49.87 11.27
CA ALA A 226 -9.82 49.97 12.54
C ALA A 226 -11.34 49.76 12.36
N ARG A 227 -11.90 50.14 11.20
CA ARG A 227 -13.35 50.15 10.95
C ARG A 227 -13.82 48.97 10.11
N TYR A 228 -13.00 48.51 9.18
CA TYR A 228 -13.28 47.39 8.29
C TYR A 228 -12.85 46.08 8.97
N LYS A 229 -13.84 45.35 9.46
CA LYS A 229 -13.70 44.04 10.12
C LYS A 229 -14.55 43.01 9.38
N PRO A 230 -14.00 42.30 8.38
CA PRO A 230 -14.75 41.34 7.58
C PRO A 230 -15.30 40.17 8.41
N ASP A 231 -14.60 39.81 9.49
CA ASP A 231 -14.98 38.83 10.51
C ASP A 231 -16.25 39.21 11.31
N ALA A 232 -16.52 40.51 11.47
CA ALA A 232 -17.68 41.02 12.23
C ALA A 232 -18.99 41.10 11.43
N GLY A 233 -19.02 40.57 10.19
CA GLY A 233 -20.24 40.37 9.41
C GLY A 233 -20.90 41.66 8.89
N GLY A 234 -20.12 42.67 8.51
CA GLY A 234 -20.64 43.85 7.78
C GLY A 234 -21.61 44.75 8.58
N ARG A 235 -21.71 44.58 9.91
CA ARG A 235 -22.68 45.29 10.76
C ARG A 235 -22.44 46.79 10.93
N ARG A 236 -21.32 47.33 10.47
CA ARG A 236 -21.02 48.78 10.50
C ARG A 236 -20.82 49.29 9.08
N PRO A 237 -21.70 50.19 8.58
CA PRO A 237 -21.51 50.80 7.28
C PRO A 237 -20.22 51.63 7.31
N LEU A 238 -19.36 51.41 6.32
CA LEU A 238 -18.17 52.22 6.11
C LEU A 238 -18.54 53.40 5.21
N ILE A 239 -18.19 54.61 5.63
CA ILE A 239 -18.42 55.83 4.86
C ILE A 239 -17.06 56.32 4.37
N LEU A 240 -16.96 56.58 3.06
CA LEU A 240 -15.80 57.13 2.41
C LEU A 240 -16.02 58.61 2.11
N ASP A 241 -15.07 59.45 2.50
CA ASP A 241 -15.12 60.90 2.29
C ASP A 241 -14.42 61.30 0.98
N GLY A 242 -14.76 62.48 0.45
CA GLY A 242 -13.96 63.15 -0.59
C GLY A 242 -14.01 62.52 -1.98
N GLY A 243 -15.08 61.78 -2.31
CA GLY A 243 -15.25 61.14 -3.63
C GLY A 243 -14.36 59.92 -3.83
N ILE A 244 -13.90 59.30 -2.75
CA ILE A 244 -13.11 58.07 -2.80
C ILE A 244 -14.02 56.88 -3.07
N GLU A 245 -13.66 56.09 -4.07
CA GLU A 245 -14.41 54.91 -4.49
C GLU A 245 -13.62 53.64 -4.19
N VAL A 246 -14.34 52.59 -3.78
CA VAL A 246 -13.75 51.24 -3.66
C VAL A 246 -13.80 50.59 -5.04
N ASP A 247 -12.64 50.25 -5.56
CA ASP A 247 -12.52 49.40 -6.75
C ASP A 247 -12.04 48.02 -6.35
N ASN A 248 -12.64 47.00 -6.96
CA ASN A 248 -12.22 45.63 -6.76
C ASN A 248 -11.07 45.34 -7.73
N LEU A 249 -9.86 45.12 -7.21
CA LEU A 249 -8.68 44.84 -8.05
C LEU A 249 -8.86 43.56 -8.89
N THR A 250 -9.66 42.63 -8.38
CA THR A 250 -9.88 41.31 -8.98
C THR A 250 -11.36 40.98 -9.00
N ASN A 251 -11.93 40.88 -10.20
CA ASN A 251 -13.30 40.44 -10.43
C ASN A 251 -13.37 38.89 -10.42
N VAL A 252 -12.68 38.26 -9.46
CA VAL A 252 -12.61 36.80 -9.36
C VAL A 252 -13.87 36.32 -8.68
N ASN A 253 -14.78 35.75 -9.47
CA ASN A 253 -15.98 35.13 -8.96
C ASN A 253 -15.60 33.80 -8.30
N PHE A 254 -15.73 33.71 -6.98
CA PHE A 254 -15.42 32.47 -6.25
C PHE A 254 -16.27 31.28 -6.72
N LYS A 255 -17.47 31.52 -7.27
CA LYS A 255 -18.29 30.45 -7.88
C LYS A 255 -17.70 29.90 -9.18
N GLU A 256 -16.84 30.66 -9.87
CA GLU A 256 -16.12 30.20 -11.08
C GLU A 256 -14.85 29.43 -10.74
N LEU A 257 -14.33 29.59 -9.52
CA LEU A 257 -13.22 28.77 -9.04
C LEU A 257 -13.78 27.40 -8.63
N ASP A 258 -13.73 26.44 -9.55
CA ASP A 258 -14.15 25.05 -9.36
C ASP A 258 -13.20 24.27 -8.43
N PHE A 259 -13.04 24.75 -7.20
CA PHE A 259 -12.18 24.15 -6.18
C PHE A 259 -12.64 22.75 -5.83
N GLN A 260 -13.95 22.51 -5.78
CA GLN A 260 -14.50 21.24 -5.37
C GLN A 260 -14.12 20.12 -6.35
N SER A 261 -14.29 20.34 -7.66
CA SER A 261 -13.92 19.33 -8.65
C SER A 261 -12.40 19.13 -8.71
N ALA A 262 -11.62 20.20 -8.57
CA ALA A 262 -10.17 20.11 -8.53
C ALA A 262 -9.65 19.36 -7.29
N ILE A 263 -10.25 19.56 -6.11
CA ILE A 263 -9.93 18.79 -4.91
C ILE A 263 -10.27 17.31 -5.12
N ALA A 264 -11.47 17.01 -5.60
CA ALA A 264 -11.90 15.62 -5.84
C ALA A 264 -10.99 14.88 -6.85
N GLU A 265 -10.54 15.55 -7.90
CA GLU A 265 -9.59 14.95 -8.85
C GLU A 265 -8.19 14.77 -8.25
N ASN A 266 -7.71 15.74 -7.46
CA ASN A 266 -6.44 15.62 -6.75
C ASN A 266 -6.45 14.45 -5.75
N GLU A 267 -7.54 14.28 -4.99
CA GLU A 267 -7.74 13.13 -4.10
C GLU A 267 -7.65 11.81 -4.86
N LYS A 268 -8.32 11.70 -6.02
CA LYS A 268 -8.23 10.50 -6.87
C LYS A 268 -6.81 10.23 -7.37
N ILE A 269 -6.06 11.26 -7.75
CA ILE A 269 -4.65 11.09 -8.18
C ILE A 269 -3.79 10.55 -7.04
N ILE A 270 -3.97 11.06 -5.83
CA ILE A 270 -3.25 10.58 -4.63
C ILE A 270 -3.58 9.11 -4.36
N LEU A 271 -4.86 8.74 -4.38
CA LEU A 271 -5.31 7.36 -4.16
C LEU A 271 -4.76 6.39 -5.21
N LYS A 272 -4.79 6.79 -6.49
CA LYS A 272 -4.22 6.01 -7.59
C LYS A 272 -2.71 5.79 -7.42
N ALA A 273 -1.97 6.80 -6.96
CA ALA A 273 -0.53 6.67 -6.72
C ALA A 273 -0.21 5.65 -5.61
N LEU A 274 -1.06 5.58 -4.58
CA LEU A 274 -0.93 4.63 -3.48
C LEU A 274 -1.45 3.22 -3.82
N GLY A 275 -2.21 3.08 -4.91
CA GLY A 275 -2.87 1.82 -5.28
C GLY A 275 -4.17 1.57 -4.52
N VAL A 276 -4.80 2.62 -3.96
CA VAL A 276 -6.12 2.50 -3.31
C VAL A 276 -7.20 2.83 -4.34
N PRO A 277 -8.15 1.92 -4.64
CA PRO A 277 -9.26 2.24 -5.54
C PRO A 277 -10.15 3.35 -4.94
N PRO A 278 -10.39 4.48 -5.65
CA PRO A 278 -11.16 5.60 -5.10
C PRO A 278 -12.58 5.25 -4.65
N ILE A 279 -13.20 4.27 -5.32
CA ILE A 279 -14.54 3.77 -4.99
C ILE A 279 -14.66 3.20 -3.56
N LEU A 280 -13.54 2.85 -2.91
CA LEU A 280 -13.54 2.41 -1.52
C LEU A 280 -13.83 3.56 -0.54
N LEU A 281 -13.62 4.80 -0.98
CA LEU A 281 -13.81 6.02 -0.17
C LEU A 281 -14.99 6.88 -0.66
N ASP A 282 -15.51 6.62 -1.85
CA ASP A 282 -16.67 7.33 -2.40
C ASP A 282 -17.99 6.82 -1.79
N SER A 283 -18.83 7.74 -1.30
CA SER A 283 -20.18 7.45 -0.81
C SER A 283 -21.17 7.35 -1.99
N GLY A 284 -21.49 6.12 -2.43
CA GLY A 284 -22.41 5.87 -3.55
C GLY A 284 -23.09 4.50 -3.48
N ASN A 285 -23.92 4.19 -4.48
CA ASN A 285 -24.54 2.86 -4.61
C ASN A 285 -23.51 1.83 -5.10
N ASN A 286 -22.68 1.36 -4.17
CA ASN A 286 -21.53 0.51 -4.44
C ASN A 286 -21.92 -0.97 -4.50
N ALA A 287 -22.90 -1.33 -5.33
CA ALA A 287 -23.35 -2.71 -5.54
C ALA A 287 -22.20 -3.65 -5.98
N ASN A 288 -21.11 -3.10 -6.51
CA ASN A 288 -19.91 -3.82 -6.97
C ASN A 288 -18.64 -3.45 -6.18
N ILE A 289 -18.73 -3.19 -4.88
CA ILE A 289 -17.53 -2.85 -4.08
C ILE A 289 -16.58 -4.04 -3.90
N ARG A 290 -17.10 -5.26 -3.86
CA ARG A 290 -16.31 -6.46 -3.57
C ARG A 290 -15.21 -6.75 -4.59
N PRO A 291 -15.45 -6.70 -5.92
CA PRO A 291 -14.37 -6.78 -6.91
C PRO A 291 -13.26 -5.75 -6.69
N ASN A 292 -13.61 -4.54 -6.25
CA ASN A 292 -12.63 -3.48 -5.97
C ASN A 292 -11.83 -3.76 -4.68
N MET A 293 -12.47 -4.30 -3.63
CA MET A 293 -11.77 -4.78 -2.44
C MET A 293 -10.81 -5.92 -2.81
N ARG A 294 -11.24 -6.88 -3.63
CA ARG A 294 -10.37 -7.97 -4.10
C ARG A 294 -9.19 -7.44 -4.92
N LEU A 295 -9.43 -6.50 -5.83
CA LEU A 295 -8.37 -5.85 -6.62
C LEU A 295 -7.35 -5.15 -5.70
N TYR A 296 -7.83 -4.40 -4.70
CA TYR A 296 -7.00 -3.73 -3.71
C TYR A 296 -6.07 -4.70 -2.96
N TYR A 297 -6.60 -5.83 -2.47
CA TYR A 297 -5.75 -6.83 -1.81
C TYR A 297 -4.76 -7.48 -2.78
N LEU A 298 -5.19 -7.87 -3.98
CA LEU A 298 -4.35 -8.58 -4.95
C LEU A 298 -3.21 -7.72 -5.52
N GLU A 299 -3.49 -6.46 -5.86
CA GLU A 299 -2.56 -5.59 -6.57
C GLU A 299 -1.79 -4.63 -5.66
N THR A 300 -2.31 -4.33 -4.46
CA THR A 300 -1.68 -3.35 -3.57
C THR A 300 -1.13 -3.99 -2.30
N ILE A 301 -1.95 -4.75 -1.57
CA ILE A 301 -1.58 -5.25 -0.23
C ILE A 301 -0.68 -6.48 -0.28
N LEU A 302 -1.11 -7.55 -0.96
CA LEU A 302 -0.35 -8.80 -1.02
C LEU A 302 1.04 -8.59 -1.64
N PRO A 303 1.24 -7.74 -2.66
CA PRO A 303 2.59 -7.46 -3.16
C PRO A 303 3.53 -6.83 -2.13
N ILE A 304 3.03 -5.96 -1.24
CA ILE A 304 3.84 -5.38 -0.14
C ILE A 304 4.23 -6.50 0.83
N VAL A 305 3.26 -7.28 1.29
CA VAL A 305 3.49 -8.38 2.24
C VAL A 305 4.45 -9.43 1.65
N ARG A 306 4.31 -9.77 0.37
CA ARG A 306 5.23 -10.68 -0.33
C ARG A 306 6.65 -10.15 -0.38
N LYS A 307 6.86 -8.86 -0.66
CA LYS A 307 8.21 -8.25 -0.64
C LYS A 307 8.87 -8.40 0.73
N ILE A 308 8.10 -8.16 1.79
CA ILE A 308 8.57 -8.33 3.17
C ILE A 308 8.89 -9.81 3.45
N ASN A 309 7.98 -10.72 3.08
CA ASN A 309 8.18 -12.16 3.24
C ASN A 309 9.44 -12.65 2.51
N PHE A 310 9.67 -12.25 1.25
CA PHE A 310 10.90 -12.61 0.53
C PHE A 310 12.17 -12.11 1.22
N GLY A 311 12.11 -10.92 1.86
CA GLY A 311 13.19 -10.43 2.71
C GLY A 311 13.48 -11.36 3.88
N PHE A 312 12.43 -11.79 4.59
CA PHE A 312 12.55 -12.76 5.68
C PHE A 312 12.98 -14.16 5.20
N GLU A 313 12.49 -14.62 4.04
CA GLU A 313 12.85 -15.91 3.46
C GLU A 313 14.35 -15.96 3.20
N ARG A 314 14.89 -14.93 2.52
CA ARG A 314 16.33 -14.80 2.24
C ARG A 314 17.16 -14.81 3.52
N PHE A 315 16.68 -14.14 4.56
CA PHE A 315 17.44 -13.99 5.80
C PHE A 315 17.45 -15.27 6.66
N PHE A 316 16.29 -15.91 6.85
CA PHE A 316 16.15 -17.07 7.72
C PHE A 316 16.24 -18.43 7.01
N GLY A 317 16.08 -18.48 5.68
CA GLY A 317 16.16 -19.72 4.90
C GLY A 317 14.90 -20.61 4.97
N PHE A 318 13.75 -20.07 5.37
CA PHE A 318 12.46 -20.78 5.35
C PHE A 318 11.55 -20.24 4.26
N THR A 319 10.62 -21.05 3.76
CA THR A 319 9.56 -20.56 2.89
C THR A 319 8.47 -19.89 3.73
N ILE A 320 8.26 -18.61 3.50
CA ILE A 320 7.37 -17.71 4.23
C ILE A 320 6.35 -17.17 3.24
N LYS A 321 5.09 -17.50 3.45
CA LYS A 321 3.97 -17.06 2.61
C LYS A 321 2.95 -16.30 3.41
N GLU A 322 2.21 -15.42 2.77
CA GLU A 322 1.09 -14.72 3.39
C GLU A 322 -0.10 -15.67 3.66
N ASN A 323 -0.71 -15.58 4.85
CA ASN A 323 -1.95 -16.29 5.15
C ASN A 323 -3.15 -15.48 4.66
N ILE A 324 -3.80 -15.95 3.59
CA ILE A 324 -4.98 -15.28 2.99
C ILE A 324 -6.32 -15.86 3.44
N THR A 325 -6.30 -16.93 4.25
CA THR A 325 -7.51 -17.72 4.57
C THR A 325 -8.58 -16.88 5.23
N ASP A 326 -8.20 -16.01 6.17
CA ASP A 326 -9.13 -15.23 6.99
C ASP A 326 -9.45 -13.84 6.42
N ILE A 327 -9.02 -13.53 5.19
CA ILE A 327 -9.26 -12.23 4.54
C ILE A 327 -10.63 -12.26 3.85
N PRO A 328 -11.67 -11.56 4.37
CA PRO A 328 -13.04 -11.68 3.86
C PRO A 328 -13.17 -11.26 2.38
N ALA A 329 -12.35 -10.28 1.95
CA ALA A 329 -12.36 -9.78 0.57
C ALA A 329 -11.85 -10.81 -0.45
N LEU A 330 -11.02 -11.76 -0.02
CA LEU A 330 -10.43 -12.79 -0.89
C LEU A 330 -11.20 -14.10 -0.87
N GLN A 331 -12.00 -14.33 0.17
CA GLN A 331 -12.85 -15.50 0.28
C GLN A 331 -13.89 -15.52 -0.86
N PRO A 332 -14.12 -16.70 -1.47
CA PRO A 332 -15.17 -16.84 -2.47
C PRO A 332 -16.55 -16.62 -1.84
N GLU A 333 -17.53 -16.21 -2.65
CA GLU A 333 -18.92 -16.13 -2.18
C GLU A 333 -19.49 -17.52 -1.91
N LEU A 334 -20.24 -17.67 -0.81
CA LEU A 334 -20.98 -18.91 -0.55
C LEU A 334 -21.89 -19.29 -1.73
N ARG A 335 -22.45 -18.29 -2.43
CA ARG A 335 -23.24 -18.51 -3.64
C ARG A 335 -22.39 -19.05 -4.80
N ASP A 336 -21.20 -18.50 -5.00
CA ASP A 336 -20.29 -18.93 -6.07
C ASP A 336 -19.71 -20.32 -5.75
N GLN A 337 -19.37 -20.59 -4.49
CA GLN A 337 -18.98 -21.93 -4.02
C GLN A 337 -20.10 -22.93 -4.22
N SER A 338 -21.33 -22.60 -3.79
CA SER A 338 -22.50 -23.45 -3.98
C SER A 338 -22.73 -23.75 -5.46
N SER A 339 -22.64 -22.74 -6.33
CA SER A 339 -22.80 -22.92 -7.79
C SER A 339 -21.68 -23.79 -8.38
N TYR A 340 -20.42 -23.57 -7.95
CA TYR A 340 -19.26 -24.34 -8.37
C TYR A 340 -19.38 -25.82 -7.99
N TYR A 341 -19.62 -26.12 -6.70
CA TYR A 341 -19.77 -27.50 -6.23
C TYR A 341 -21.02 -28.17 -6.81
N THR A 342 -22.12 -27.43 -6.99
CA THR A 342 -23.31 -27.95 -7.67
C THR A 342 -23.00 -28.35 -9.11
N ALA A 343 -22.20 -27.55 -9.83
CA ALA A 343 -21.78 -27.85 -11.19
C ALA A 343 -20.86 -29.09 -11.25
N LEU A 344 -19.91 -29.21 -10.32
CA LEU A 344 -19.00 -30.38 -10.26
C LEU A 344 -19.74 -31.68 -9.93
N VAL A 345 -20.67 -31.64 -8.98
CA VAL A 345 -21.49 -32.79 -8.58
C VAL A 345 -22.43 -33.21 -9.72
N ASN A 346 -23.11 -32.24 -10.36
CA ASN A 346 -24.00 -32.55 -11.49
C ASN A 346 -23.25 -32.97 -12.76
N GLY A 347 -22.01 -32.50 -12.93
CA GLY A 347 -21.12 -32.89 -14.02
C GLY A 347 -20.49 -34.26 -13.83
N GLY A 348 -20.70 -34.92 -12.68
CA GLY A 348 -20.10 -36.21 -12.37
C GLY A 348 -18.57 -36.15 -12.22
N ILE A 349 -18.04 -35.04 -11.70
CA ILE A 349 -16.59 -34.88 -11.45
C ILE A 349 -16.24 -35.25 -10.01
N ILE A 350 -17.12 -34.91 -9.06
CA ILE A 350 -16.97 -35.20 -7.63
C ILE A 350 -18.28 -35.76 -7.07
N SER A 351 -18.23 -36.48 -5.95
CA SER A 351 -19.41 -36.95 -5.23
C SER A 351 -20.06 -35.84 -4.40
N ALA A 352 -21.31 -36.06 -3.99
CA ALA A 352 -22.00 -35.11 -3.12
C ALA A 352 -21.32 -35.01 -1.75
N ASN A 353 -20.76 -36.11 -1.23
CA ASN A 353 -20.02 -36.13 0.02
C ASN A 353 -18.66 -35.41 -0.06
N GLU A 354 -17.95 -35.51 -1.18
CA GLU A 354 -16.72 -34.72 -1.41
C GLU A 354 -17.01 -33.21 -1.42
N ALA A 355 -18.13 -32.79 -2.02
CA ALA A 355 -18.56 -31.39 -1.97
C ALA A 355 -18.95 -30.95 -0.54
N ARG A 356 -19.59 -31.83 0.25
CA ARG A 356 -19.99 -31.54 1.64
C ARG A 356 -18.78 -31.39 2.56
N GLU A 357 -17.78 -32.26 2.42
CA GLU A 357 -16.52 -32.17 3.17
C GLU A 357 -15.84 -30.82 2.94
N GLN A 358 -15.72 -30.40 1.68
CA GLN A 358 -15.09 -29.12 1.32
C GLN A 358 -15.88 -27.89 1.80
N LEU A 359 -17.20 -28.01 1.93
CA LEU A 359 -18.08 -26.98 2.49
C LEU A 359 -18.20 -27.04 4.02
N GLY A 360 -17.55 -28.01 4.68
CA GLY A 360 -17.59 -28.18 6.13
C GLY A 360 -18.89 -28.79 6.68
N PHE A 361 -19.66 -29.50 5.84
CA PHE A 361 -20.85 -30.23 6.26
C PHE A 361 -20.53 -31.70 6.60
N GLU A 362 -21.31 -32.29 7.51
CA GLU A 362 -21.21 -33.72 7.85
C GLU A 362 -21.57 -34.61 6.64
N LEU A 363 -20.85 -35.72 6.47
CA LEU A 363 -21.08 -36.69 5.40
C LEU A 363 -22.45 -37.37 5.56
N ILE A 364 -23.09 -37.73 4.45
CA ILE A 364 -24.36 -38.46 4.44
C ILE A 364 -24.10 -39.87 3.89
N GLU A 365 -24.55 -40.90 4.61
CA GLU A 365 -24.37 -42.29 4.19
C GLU A 365 -25.02 -42.56 2.82
N GLY A 366 -24.28 -43.19 1.90
CA GLY A 366 -24.76 -43.55 0.57
C GLY A 366 -24.72 -42.44 -0.49
N GLN A 367 -23.98 -41.35 -0.24
CA GLN A 367 -23.79 -40.22 -1.18
C GLN A 367 -22.33 -40.07 -1.64
N ASP A 368 -21.56 -41.17 -1.57
CA ASP A 368 -20.16 -41.24 -1.98
C ASP A 368 -19.98 -41.51 -3.48
N ASP A 369 -21.04 -41.96 -4.16
CA ASP A 369 -21.01 -42.24 -5.59
C ASP A 369 -21.17 -40.98 -6.43
N VAL A 370 -20.40 -40.91 -7.51
CA VAL A 370 -20.47 -39.83 -8.49
C VAL A 370 -21.75 -39.95 -9.31
N ARG A 371 -22.52 -38.87 -9.38
CA ARG A 371 -23.77 -38.83 -10.12
C ARG A 371 -23.49 -38.91 -11.63
N VAL A 372 -24.08 -39.90 -12.31
CA VAL A 372 -24.03 -39.98 -13.77
C VAL A 372 -24.99 -38.95 -14.37
N PRO A 373 -24.53 -38.01 -15.21
CA PRO A 373 -25.40 -37.02 -15.83
C PRO A 373 -26.50 -37.70 -16.66
N ALA A 374 -27.76 -37.29 -16.46
CA ALA A 374 -28.91 -37.89 -17.14
C ALA A 374 -28.83 -37.84 -18.68
N ASN A 375 -28.06 -36.88 -19.22
CA ASN A 375 -27.83 -36.72 -20.66
C ASN A 375 -26.94 -37.83 -21.26
N ILE A 376 -26.17 -38.54 -20.44
CA ILE A 376 -25.37 -39.72 -20.83
C ILE A 376 -26.13 -41.01 -20.46
N ALA A 377 -26.92 -40.98 -19.39
CA ALA A 377 -27.75 -42.10 -18.96
C ALA A 377 -28.86 -42.49 -19.96
N GLY A 378 -29.26 -41.59 -20.86
CA GLY A 378 -30.25 -41.87 -21.90
C GLY A 378 -29.74 -42.63 -23.13
N SER A 379 -28.42 -42.90 -23.25
CA SER A 379 -27.88 -43.60 -24.43
C SER A 379 -26.80 -44.65 -24.12
N ALA A 380 -26.45 -44.85 -22.85
CA ALA A 380 -25.37 -45.77 -22.48
C ALA A 380 -25.66 -46.58 -21.20
N VAL A 381 -26.92 -46.87 -20.90
CA VAL A 381 -27.26 -47.79 -19.80
C VAL A 381 -27.84 -49.05 -20.43
N ASN A 382 -26.96 -50.04 -20.57
CA ASN A 382 -27.20 -51.44 -20.96
C ASN A 382 -27.13 -51.80 -22.47
N PRO A 383 -25.94 -52.17 -23.00
CA PRO A 383 -25.79 -52.79 -24.33
C PRO A 383 -26.43 -54.19 -24.45
N ASP A 384 -26.77 -54.83 -23.32
CA ASP A 384 -27.28 -56.21 -23.28
C ASP A 384 -28.82 -56.31 -23.23
N GLU A 385 -29.54 -55.19 -23.12
CA GLU A 385 -31.00 -55.15 -23.31
C GLU A 385 -31.34 -54.60 -24.69
N GLY A 386 -30.99 -55.40 -25.71
CA GLY A 386 -31.47 -55.20 -27.07
C GLY A 386 -32.99 -55.37 -27.11
N GLY A 387 -33.71 -54.25 -27.27
CA GLY A 387 -35.15 -54.25 -27.49
C GLY A 387 -35.50 -54.98 -28.79
N ARG A 388 -35.99 -56.22 -28.68
CA ARG A 388 -36.84 -56.82 -29.71
C ARG A 388 -38.28 -56.35 -29.43
N PRO A 389 -38.97 -55.72 -30.38
CA PRO A 389 -40.41 -55.47 -30.25
C PRO A 389 -41.15 -56.79 -30.08
N VAL A 390 -42.10 -56.84 -29.15
CA VAL A 390 -43.05 -57.96 -29.05
C VAL A 390 -43.93 -57.91 -30.29
N GLU A 391 -43.85 -58.93 -31.15
CA GLU A 391 -44.79 -59.12 -32.25
C GLU A 391 -46.13 -59.53 -31.62
N GLU A 392 -47.14 -58.66 -31.77
CA GLU A 392 -48.54 -59.02 -31.53
C GLU A 392 -48.97 -59.99 -32.65
N GLU A 393 -49.28 -61.24 -32.28
CA GLU A 393 -50.01 -62.15 -33.17
C GLU A 393 -51.49 -61.70 -33.22
N GLU A 394 -51.90 -61.11 -34.34
CA GLU A 394 -53.31 -61.00 -34.74
C GLU A 394 -53.53 -61.87 -35.99
N GLU A 395 -54.69 -62.55 -36.02
CA GLU A 395 -55.14 -63.67 -36.88
C GLU A 395 -54.82 -63.61 -38.39
#